data_AF-A0A7S4V6R4-F1
#
_entry.id   AF-A0A7S4V6R4-F1
#
_cell.length_a   1.000
_cell.length_b   1.000
_cell.length_c   1.000
_cell.angle_alpha   90.00
_cell.angle_beta   90.00
_cell.angle_gamma   90.00
#
_symmetry.space_group_name_H-M   'P 1'
#
loop_
_entity.id
_entity.type
_entity.pdbx_description
1 polymer ?
#
loop_
_entity_poly.entity_id
_entity_poly.type
_entity_poly.pdbx_seq_one_letter_code
_entity_poly.pdbx_strand_id
1 'polypeptide(L)'
;MPPKEVERKRKIADVAKTIFNEARGEGMKGMDAVAHVIANRTSSKGFPNEADAVVSARTKNGYQFDGFKASLPTMRDPADQKAYRYCEDLADKLVKKQKVSDTDPTGGALYFDASRTSFDSWGRDKLQYTTQIGAHHFFAERPQNSQSSGPGEQPPGPRPSVSVGSQGLSVRAPVGGGGAVTLSGGPRAVGVGVSVPCGVQ
;
A
#
# COMPACT_ATOMS: atom_id res chain seq x y z
N MET A 1 28.75 30.49 -0.02
CA MET A 1 28.43 29.20 -0.69
C MET A 1 27.71 29.51 -2.00
N PRO A 2 27.88 28.72 -3.07
CA PRO A 2 27.16 28.93 -4.33
C PRO A 2 25.64 28.73 -4.14
N PRO A 3 24.77 29.47 -4.86
CA PRO A 3 23.31 29.40 -4.66
C PRO A 3 22.73 27.98 -4.73
N LYS A 4 23.22 27.16 -5.69
CA LYS A 4 22.81 25.76 -5.88
C LYS A 4 23.11 24.85 -4.68
N GLU A 5 24.11 25.19 -3.87
CA GLU A 5 24.40 24.43 -2.64
C GLU A 5 23.42 24.78 -1.52
N VAL A 6 23.07 26.06 -1.37
CA VAL A 6 22.07 26.51 -0.39
C VAL A 6 20.71 25.89 -0.69
N GLU A 7 20.32 25.86 -1.97
CA GLU A 7 19.10 25.18 -2.43
C GLU A 7 19.13 23.68 -2.10
N ARG A 8 20.21 22.97 -2.47
CA ARG A 8 20.35 21.54 -2.19
C ARG A 8 20.26 21.23 -0.69
N LYS A 9 20.91 22.03 0.17
CA LYS A 9 20.84 21.86 1.63
C LYS A 9 19.42 22.04 2.17
N ARG A 10 18.62 22.97 1.62
CA ARG A 10 17.20 23.12 1.98
C ARG A 10 16.38 21.89 1.60
N LYS A 11 16.55 21.38 0.37
CA LYS A 11 15.88 20.15 -0.09
C LYS A 11 16.18 18.95 0.80
N ILE A 12 17.45 18.77 1.18
CA ILE A 12 17.88 17.72 2.10
C ILE A 12 17.21 17.89 3.47
N ALA A 13 17.22 19.11 4.04
CA ALA A 13 16.59 19.37 5.33
C ALA A 13 15.08 19.11 5.33
N ASP A 14 14.36 19.48 4.27
CA ASP A 14 12.92 19.23 4.16
C ASP A 14 12.57 17.74 4.01
N VAL A 15 13.34 16.99 3.23
CA VAL A 15 13.18 15.53 3.09
C VAL A 15 13.53 14.82 4.41
N ALA A 16 14.64 15.20 5.07
CA ALA A 16 15.07 14.63 6.35
C ALA A 16 14.05 14.87 7.47
N LYS A 17 13.56 16.11 7.58
CA LYS A 17 12.47 16.50 8.49
C LYS A 17 11.22 15.67 8.27
N THR A 18 10.85 15.43 7.00
CA THR A 18 9.69 14.59 6.66
C THR A 18 9.90 13.16 7.14
N ILE A 19 10.99 12.50 6.75
CA ILE A 19 11.29 11.11 7.18
C ILE A 19 11.30 10.99 8.71
N PHE A 20 11.92 11.95 9.40
CA PHE A 20 11.99 11.95 10.87
C PHE A 20 10.61 12.12 11.52
N ASN A 21 9.82 13.11 11.09
CA ASN A 21 8.50 13.37 11.68
C ASN A 21 7.51 12.23 11.42
N GLU A 22 7.58 11.58 10.25
CA GLU A 22 6.73 10.44 9.90
C GLU A 22 7.13 9.15 10.65
N ALA A 23 8.43 8.89 10.87
CA ALA A 23 8.90 7.56 11.28
C ALA A 23 9.77 7.50 12.56
N ARG A 24 9.98 8.59 13.29
CA ARG A 24 10.84 8.57 14.50
C ARG A 24 10.42 7.56 15.58
N GLY A 25 9.11 7.33 15.74
CA GLY A 25 8.57 6.34 16.69
C GLY A 25 8.83 4.89 16.27
N GLU A 26 9.06 4.65 14.98
CA GLU A 26 9.21 3.33 14.36
C GLU A 26 10.68 2.88 14.25
N GLY A 27 11.60 3.73 14.73
CA GLY A 27 13.05 3.51 14.68
C GLY A 27 13.65 3.53 13.26
N MET A 28 14.92 3.16 13.15
CA MET A 28 15.68 3.23 11.88
C MET A 28 15.01 2.45 10.74
N LYS A 29 14.42 1.28 11.03
CA LYS A 29 13.72 0.47 10.01
C LYS A 29 12.48 1.18 9.46
N GLY A 30 11.76 1.96 10.27
CA GLY A 30 10.66 2.80 9.80
C GLY A 30 11.13 4.01 8.99
N MET A 31 12.26 4.62 9.37
CA MET A 31 12.89 5.71 8.61
C MET A 31 13.33 5.24 7.22
N ASP A 32 13.98 4.08 7.14
CA ASP A 32 14.29 3.41 5.87
C ASP A 32 13.03 3.16 5.04
N ALA A 33 11.95 2.67 5.67
CA ALA A 33 10.70 2.38 4.99
C ALA A 33 10.06 3.63 4.37
N VAL A 34 10.00 4.75 5.10
CA VAL A 34 9.49 6.02 4.57
C VAL A 34 10.43 6.59 3.50
N ALA A 35 11.75 6.47 3.65
CA ALA A 35 12.71 6.87 2.62
C ALA A 35 12.56 6.06 1.33
N HIS A 36 12.28 4.76 1.42
CA HIS A 36 11.95 3.91 0.26
C HIS A 36 10.60 4.26 -0.37
N VAL A 37 9.56 4.59 0.40
CA VAL A 37 8.30 5.12 -0.17
C VAL A 37 8.54 6.41 -0.97
N ILE A 38 9.41 7.31 -0.50
CA ILE A 38 9.80 8.52 -1.24
C ILE A 38 10.57 8.13 -2.53
N ALA A 39 11.54 7.22 -2.45
CA ALA A 39 12.30 6.74 -3.62
C ALA A 39 11.39 6.09 -4.68
N ASN A 40 10.50 5.19 -4.24
CA ASN A 40 9.53 4.48 -5.08
C ASN A 40 8.60 5.47 -5.79
N ARG A 41 8.11 6.49 -5.08
CA ARG A 41 7.33 7.59 -5.68
C ARG A 41 8.12 8.34 -6.74
N THR A 42 9.40 8.70 -6.50
CA THR A 42 10.21 9.39 -7.54
C THR A 42 10.43 8.56 -8.82
N SER A 43 10.23 7.24 -8.75
CA SER A 43 10.34 6.31 -9.88
C SER A 43 8.98 5.91 -10.49
N SER A 44 7.87 6.30 -9.89
CA SER A 44 6.52 5.83 -10.24
C SER A 44 5.73 6.86 -11.06
N LYS A 45 4.95 6.37 -12.02
CA LYS A 45 4.04 7.22 -12.82
C LYS A 45 2.98 7.84 -11.90
N GLY A 46 2.65 9.11 -12.13
CA GLY A 46 1.68 9.85 -11.33
C GLY A 46 2.25 10.60 -10.13
N PHE A 47 3.54 10.45 -9.82
CA PHE A 47 4.24 11.17 -8.76
C PHE A 47 5.34 12.10 -9.32
N PRO A 48 5.76 13.13 -8.58
CA PRO A 48 6.93 13.93 -8.93
C PRO A 48 8.22 13.10 -8.93
N ASN A 49 9.15 13.40 -9.84
CA ASN A 49 10.41 12.69 -10.03
C ASN A 49 11.59 13.23 -9.18
N GLU A 50 11.31 14.13 -8.24
CA GLU A 50 12.28 14.74 -7.31
C GLU A 50 11.79 14.56 -5.86
N ALA A 51 12.68 14.21 -4.95
CA ALA A 51 12.32 13.87 -3.56
C ALA A 51 11.71 15.06 -2.80
N ASP A 52 12.20 16.29 -3.03
CA ASP A 52 11.64 17.52 -2.43
C ASP A 52 10.22 17.80 -2.94
N ALA A 53 9.95 17.53 -4.23
CA ALA A 53 8.61 17.66 -4.80
C ALA A 53 7.66 16.57 -4.31
N VAL A 54 8.15 15.36 -4.01
CA VAL A 54 7.36 14.27 -3.40
C VAL A 54 6.94 14.63 -1.97
N VAL A 55 7.85 15.13 -1.12
CA VAL A 55 7.51 15.47 0.28
C VAL A 55 6.65 16.73 0.41
N SER A 56 6.83 17.70 -0.49
CA SER A 56 6.04 18.94 -0.53
C SER A 56 4.73 18.84 -1.32
N ALA A 57 4.42 17.66 -1.88
CA ALA A 57 3.21 17.43 -2.65
C ALA A 57 1.94 17.74 -1.83
N ARG A 58 0.96 18.39 -2.47
CA ARG A 58 -0.30 18.83 -1.84
C ARG A 58 -1.46 17.94 -2.25
N THR A 59 -2.37 17.70 -1.30
CA THR A 59 -3.68 17.08 -1.54
C THR A 59 -4.77 18.15 -1.47
N LYS A 60 -6.04 17.78 -1.69
CA LYS A 60 -7.17 18.72 -1.50
C LYS A 60 -7.27 19.26 -0.06
N ASN A 61 -6.81 18.47 0.93
CA ASN A 61 -7.02 18.73 2.35
C ASN A 61 -5.75 19.15 3.10
N GLY A 62 -4.57 19.10 2.46
CA GLY A 62 -3.30 19.35 3.15
C GLY A 62 -2.06 19.02 2.31
N TYR A 63 -1.07 18.43 2.96
CA TYR A 63 0.10 17.85 2.31
C TYR A 63 -0.08 16.34 2.16
N GLN A 64 0.76 15.71 1.33
CA GLN A 64 0.81 14.25 1.20
C GLN A 64 1.63 13.60 2.33
N PHE A 65 2.48 14.38 3.00
CA PHE A 65 3.18 14.02 4.24
C PHE A 65 2.96 15.17 5.22
N ASP A 66 2.33 14.91 6.35
CA ASP A 66 2.10 15.95 7.37
C ASP A 66 3.42 16.35 8.06
N GLY A 67 4.37 15.41 8.11
CA GLY A 67 5.74 15.64 8.58
C GLY A 67 6.50 16.72 7.82
N PHE A 68 6.12 17.05 6.57
CA PHE A 68 6.71 18.15 5.80
C PHE A 68 6.35 19.53 6.35
N LYS A 69 5.12 19.71 6.87
CA LYS A 69 4.67 20.98 7.47
C LYS A 69 4.99 21.04 8.97
N ALA A 70 5.05 19.89 9.65
CA ALA A 70 5.35 19.82 11.07
C ALA A 70 6.75 20.40 11.40
N SER A 71 6.81 21.18 12.48
CA SER A 71 8.08 21.61 13.07
C SER A 71 8.86 20.40 13.59
N LEU A 72 10.18 20.44 13.54
CA LEU A 72 11.01 19.45 14.24
C LEU A 72 10.77 19.58 15.76
N PRO A 73 10.57 18.46 16.49
CA PRO A 73 10.54 18.48 17.94
C PRO A 73 11.92 18.80 18.51
N THR A 74 11.99 19.31 19.73
CA THR A 74 13.26 19.54 20.42
C THR A 74 13.92 18.19 20.76
N MET A 75 14.99 17.86 20.05
CA MET A 75 15.76 16.61 20.20
C MET A 75 16.61 16.63 21.48
N ARG A 76 15.97 16.43 22.62
CA ARG A 76 16.63 16.39 23.94
C ARG A 76 17.43 15.10 24.18
N ASP A 77 17.01 14.00 23.57
CA ASP A 77 17.65 12.69 23.69
C ASP A 77 18.75 12.51 22.61
N PRO A 78 19.97 12.03 22.95
CA PRO A 78 20.97 11.63 21.98
C PRO A 78 20.48 10.63 20.92
N ALA A 79 19.50 9.77 21.24
CA ALA A 79 18.89 8.84 20.30
C ALA A 79 18.08 9.58 19.21
N ASP A 80 17.32 10.62 19.58
CA ASP A 80 16.61 11.49 18.63
C ASP A 80 17.59 12.22 17.70
N GLN A 81 18.71 12.70 18.24
CA GLN A 81 19.75 13.37 17.44
C GLN A 81 20.44 12.39 16.47
N LYS A 82 20.68 11.14 16.90
CA LYS A 82 21.23 10.07 16.03
C LYS A 82 20.24 9.69 14.93
N ALA A 83 18.96 9.57 15.27
CA ALA A 83 17.87 9.30 14.33
C ALA A 83 17.73 10.43 13.30
N TYR A 84 17.80 11.70 13.70
CA TYR A 84 17.72 12.80 12.76
C TYR A 84 18.90 12.85 11.79
N ARG A 85 20.13 12.66 12.26
CA ARG A 85 21.33 12.53 11.39
C ARG A 85 21.18 11.40 10.37
N TYR A 86 20.59 10.27 10.78
CA TYR A 86 20.29 9.18 9.87
C TYR A 86 19.27 9.60 8.79
N CYS A 87 18.25 10.36 9.15
CA CYS A 87 17.32 10.96 8.17
C CYS A 87 18.01 11.97 7.24
N GLU A 88 19.02 12.73 7.70
CA GLU A 88 19.83 13.61 6.85
C GLU A 88 20.65 12.81 5.82
N ASP A 89 21.26 11.70 6.21
CA ASP A 89 21.99 10.80 5.30
C ASP A 89 21.07 10.15 4.26
N LEU A 90 19.87 9.72 4.67
CA LEU A 90 18.84 9.18 3.75
C LEU A 90 18.36 10.27 2.77
N ALA A 91 18.13 11.49 3.25
CA ALA A 91 17.68 12.62 2.44
C ALA A 91 18.74 13.10 1.45
N ASP A 92 20.02 13.13 1.83
CA ASP A 92 21.13 13.48 0.92
C ASP A 92 21.24 12.47 -0.24
N LYS A 93 21.10 11.16 0.04
CA LYS A 93 21.00 10.14 -1.02
C LYS A 93 19.81 10.39 -1.95
N LEU A 94 18.61 10.59 -1.40
CA LEU A 94 17.38 10.82 -2.16
C LEU A 94 17.47 12.06 -3.07
N VAL A 95 17.95 13.19 -2.54
CA VAL A 95 18.11 14.44 -3.32
C VAL A 95 19.21 14.31 -4.38
N LYS A 96 20.21 13.44 -4.18
CA LYS A 96 21.22 13.08 -5.19
C LYS A 96 20.78 11.96 -6.14
N LYS A 97 19.54 11.44 -6.01
CA LYS A 97 19.02 10.26 -6.73
C LYS A 97 19.91 9.01 -6.60
N GLN A 98 20.53 8.85 -5.44
CA GLN A 98 21.34 7.69 -5.09
C GLN A 98 20.48 6.61 -4.43
N LYS A 99 20.93 5.36 -4.50
CA LYS A 99 20.27 4.20 -3.88
C LYS A 99 20.25 4.38 -2.36
N VAL A 100 19.06 4.27 -1.75
CA VAL A 100 18.86 4.42 -0.30
C VAL A 100 19.58 3.30 0.47
N SER A 101 19.23 2.05 0.15
CA SER A 101 19.86 0.81 0.61
C SER A 101 19.68 -0.30 -0.45
N ASP A 102 20.32 -1.45 -0.27
CA ASP A 102 20.30 -2.50 -1.29
C ASP A 102 18.97 -3.24 -1.46
N THR A 103 18.10 -3.18 -0.45
CA THR A 103 16.80 -3.87 -0.41
C THR A 103 15.75 -2.90 0.10
N ASP A 104 14.64 -2.77 -0.61
CA ASP A 104 13.46 -2.04 -0.13
C ASP A 104 12.73 -2.89 0.93
N PRO A 105 12.69 -2.47 2.21
CA PRO A 105 12.03 -3.22 3.26
C PRO A 105 10.50 -3.17 3.14
N THR A 106 9.94 -2.28 2.30
CA THR A 106 8.51 -2.08 2.07
C THR A 106 7.95 -2.93 0.93
N GLY A 107 8.79 -3.53 0.09
CA GLY A 107 8.37 -4.33 -1.05
C GLY A 107 7.71 -3.54 -2.18
N GLY A 108 8.24 -2.36 -2.53
CA GLY A 108 7.72 -1.51 -3.60
C GLY A 108 6.54 -0.63 -3.18
N ALA A 109 6.40 -0.31 -1.89
CA ALA A 109 5.27 0.45 -1.40
C ALA A 109 5.29 1.91 -1.89
N LEU A 110 4.11 2.42 -2.20
CA LEU A 110 3.85 3.82 -2.57
C LEU A 110 2.96 4.53 -1.56
N TYR A 111 2.36 3.80 -0.62
CA TYR A 111 1.45 4.31 0.40
C TYR A 111 1.73 3.59 1.73
N PHE A 112 1.47 4.28 2.84
CA PHE A 112 1.43 3.68 4.16
C PHE A 112 0.33 4.35 5.00
N ASP A 113 -0.11 3.66 6.05
CA ASP A 113 -1.10 4.14 7.03
C ASP A 113 -0.79 3.50 8.39
N ALA A 114 -1.08 4.21 9.48
CA ALA A 114 -1.04 3.66 10.84
C ALA A 114 -2.18 2.64 11.09
N SER A 115 -3.26 2.68 10.29
CA SER A 115 -4.39 1.76 10.38
C SER A 115 -4.61 0.99 9.08
N ARG A 116 -4.74 -0.34 9.20
CA ARG A 116 -5.16 -1.20 8.08
C ARG A 116 -6.60 -0.94 7.63
N THR A 117 -7.45 -0.37 8.49
CA THR A 117 -8.89 -0.19 8.22
C THR A 117 -9.14 0.79 7.08
N SER A 118 -8.29 1.81 6.89
CA SER A 118 -8.43 2.77 5.81
C SER A 118 -8.39 2.09 4.43
N PHE A 119 -7.43 1.18 4.23
CA PHE A 119 -7.23 0.42 2.98
C PHE A 119 -8.48 -0.33 2.53
N ASP A 120 -9.28 -0.85 3.47
CA ASP A 120 -10.49 -1.61 3.19
C ASP A 120 -11.60 -0.77 2.54
N SER A 121 -11.54 0.57 2.66
CA SER A 121 -12.55 1.49 2.12
C SER A 121 -12.20 2.10 0.75
N TRP A 122 -10.91 2.28 0.45
CA TRP A 122 -10.46 2.99 -0.77
C TRP A 122 -9.36 2.28 -1.57
N GLY A 123 -8.66 1.31 -0.97
CA GLY A 123 -7.45 0.70 -1.54
C GLY A 123 -7.64 -0.68 -2.17
N ARG A 124 -8.57 -1.51 -1.66
CA ARG A 124 -8.66 -2.96 -1.93
C ARG A 124 -8.54 -3.41 -3.39
N ASP A 125 -9.09 -2.67 -4.35
CA ASP A 125 -9.08 -3.08 -5.76
C ASP A 125 -7.81 -2.66 -6.51
N LYS A 126 -7.19 -1.55 -6.09
CA LYS A 126 -6.07 -0.89 -6.78
C LYS A 126 -4.73 -1.12 -6.10
N LEU A 127 -4.73 -1.41 -4.81
CA LEU A 127 -3.55 -1.59 -3.98
C LEU A 127 -3.45 -3.01 -3.45
N GLN A 128 -2.24 -3.38 -3.06
CA GLN A 128 -1.92 -4.61 -2.35
C GLN A 128 -1.12 -4.28 -1.10
N TYR A 129 -1.48 -4.89 0.03
CA TYR A 129 -0.67 -4.84 1.25
C TYR A 129 0.64 -5.59 1.03
N THR A 130 1.76 -4.97 1.37
CA THR A 130 3.09 -5.55 1.21
C THR A 130 3.66 -6.04 2.55
N THR A 131 3.67 -5.18 3.56
CA THR A 131 4.30 -5.47 4.86
C THR A 131 3.82 -4.51 5.97
N GLN A 132 4.20 -4.80 7.21
CA GLN A 132 4.05 -3.90 8.36
C GLN A 132 5.42 -3.70 9.00
N ILE A 133 5.76 -2.44 9.28
CA ILE A 133 7.00 -2.06 9.98
C ILE A 133 6.58 -1.13 11.12
N GLY A 134 6.64 -1.65 12.35
CA GLY A 134 6.09 -0.97 13.52
C GLY A 134 4.57 -0.78 13.41
N ALA A 135 4.07 0.43 13.64
CA ALA A 135 2.67 0.79 13.46
C ALA A 135 2.27 0.94 11.97
N HIS A 136 3.22 1.18 11.07
CA HIS A 136 2.93 1.48 9.67
C HIS A 136 2.66 0.22 8.84
N HIS A 137 1.51 0.21 8.18
CA HIS A 137 1.10 -0.77 7.18
C HIS A 137 1.41 -0.21 5.80
N PHE A 138 2.13 -0.97 4.97
CA PHE A 138 2.62 -0.53 3.66
C PHE A 138 1.84 -1.16 2.51
N PHE A 139 1.64 -0.39 1.45
CA PHE A 139 0.86 -0.78 0.28
C PHE A 139 1.53 -0.35 -1.02
N ALA A 140 1.60 -1.27 -1.98
CA ALA A 140 2.00 -1.02 -3.36
C ALA A 140 0.77 -0.97 -4.27
N GLU A 141 0.91 -0.44 -5.48
CA GLU A 141 -0.09 -0.66 -6.52
C GLU A 141 -0.19 -2.15 -6.86
N ARG A 142 -1.43 -2.64 -7.05
CA ARG A 142 -1.68 -3.98 -7.58
C ARG A 142 -1.30 -3.98 -9.06
N PRO A 143 -0.57 -4.98 -9.56
CA PRO A 143 -0.36 -5.15 -10.99
C PRO A 143 -1.70 -5.18 -11.70
N GLN A 144 -1.94 -4.22 -12.60
CA GLN A 144 -3.12 -4.23 -13.45
C GLN A 144 -2.99 -5.43 -14.38
N ASN A 145 -3.73 -6.50 -14.10
CA ASN A 145 -3.74 -7.68 -14.95
C ASN A 145 -4.40 -7.28 -16.28
N SER A 146 -3.59 -6.95 -17.28
CA SER A 146 -4.01 -6.54 -18.63
C SER A 146 -4.52 -7.71 -19.46
N GLN A 147 -5.32 -8.57 -18.84
CA GLN A 147 -6.02 -9.75 -19.36
C GLN A 147 -7.37 -9.89 -18.65
N SER A 148 -8.27 -8.92 -18.86
CA SER A 148 -9.72 -9.14 -18.74
C SER A 148 -10.46 -8.70 -20.01
N SER A 149 -9.79 -8.83 -21.16
CA SER A 149 -10.49 -9.11 -22.41
C SER A 149 -11.05 -10.52 -22.31
N GLY A 150 -12.18 -10.69 -21.64
CA GLY A 150 -13.00 -11.88 -21.89
C GLY A 150 -13.27 -11.96 -23.40
N PRO A 151 -13.30 -13.15 -24.02
CA PRO A 151 -13.78 -13.26 -25.39
C PRO A 151 -15.17 -12.63 -25.41
N GLY A 152 -15.37 -11.63 -26.28
CA GLY A 152 -16.65 -10.95 -26.36
C GLY A 152 -17.73 -11.98 -26.65
N GLU A 153 -18.69 -12.11 -25.73
CA GLU A 153 -19.87 -12.94 -25.94
C GLU A 153 -20.60 -12.38 -27.16
N GLN A 154 -20.38 -13.01 -28.32
CA GLN A 154 -21.10 -12.64 -29.53
C GLN A 154 -22.58 -12.82 -29.23
N PRO A 155 -23.45 -11.85 -29.58
CA PRO A 155 -24.88 -12.05 -29.44
C PRO A 155 -25.26 -13.32 -30.21
N PRO A 156 -26.07 -14.23 -29.62
CA PRO A 156 -26.31 -15.53 -30.21
C PRO A 156 -26.91 -15.35 -31.61
N GLY A 157 -26.15 -15.80 -32.63
CA GLY A 157 -26.60 -15.78 -34.01
C GLY A 157 -27.91 -16.54 -34.19
N PRO A 158 -28.68 -16.26 -35.25
CA PRO A 158 -29.96 -16.91 -35.50
C PRO A 158 -29.79 -18.43 -35.52
N ARG A 159 -30.51 -19.11 -34.64
CA ARG A 159 -30.47 -20.56 -34.49
C ARG A 159 -30.95 -21.22 -35.78
N PRO A 160 -30.23 -22.20 -36.37
CA PRO A 160 -30.80 -22.99 -37.45
C PRO A 160 -31.96 -23.83 -36.90
N SER A 161 -33.12 -23.80 -37.57
CA SER A 161 -34.23 -24.70 -37.26
C SER A 161 -33.87 -26.14 -37.59
N VAL A 162 -33.59 -26.93 -36.56
CA VAL A 162 -33.37 -28.38 -36.70
C VAL A 162 -34.67 -29.10 -36.37
N SER A 163 -35.38 -29.55 -37.41
CA SER A 163 -36.55 -30.41 -37.28
C SER A 163 -36.11 -31.83 -36.91
N VAL A 164 -36.15 -32.18 -35.62
CA VAL A 164 -35.83 -33.54 -35.15
C VAL A 164 -37.07 -34.43 -35.23
N GLY A 165 -37.01 -35.43 -36.11
CA GLY A 165 -38.03 -36.48 -36.23
C GLY A 165 -37.97 -37.48 -35.08
N SER A 166 -39.13 -37.99 -34.69
CA SER A 166 -39.33 -38.90 -33.56
C SER A 166 -39.04 -40.36 -33.87
N GLN A 167 -37.94 -40.91 -33.32
CA GLN A 167 -37.70 -42.28 -32.81
C GLN A 167 -36.52 -42.21 -31.81
N GLY A 168 -36.32 -43.11 -30.84
CA GLY A 168 -37.08 -44.31 -30.43
C GLY A 168 -36.69 -44.79 -29.01
N LEU A 169 -37.15 -45.98 -28.62
CA LEU A 169 -37.03 -46.58 -27.28
C LEU A 169 -35.86 -47.59 -27.17
N SER A 170 -35.09 -47.61 -26.07
CA SER A 170 -34.85 -48.84 -25.26
C SER A 170 -34.13 -48.54 -23.93
N VAL A 171 -34.28 -49.45 -22.96
CA VAL A 171 -33.96 -49.26 -21.52
C VAL A 171 -32.87 -50.23 -21.05
N ARG A 172 -32.01 -49.79 -20.10
CA ARG A 172 -31.36 -50.71 -19.14
C ARG A 172 -30.83 -50.01 -17.88
N ALA A 173 -31.16 -50.57 -16.72
CA ALA A 173 -30.52 -50.33 -15.41
C ALA A 173 -29.72 -51.62 -15.01
N PRO A 174 -28.89 -51.64 -13.94
CA PRO A 174 -29.40 -51.74 -12.55
C PRO A 174 -28.52 -51.14 -11.40
N VAL A 175 -29.12 -51.02 -10.19
CA VAL A 175 -28.58 -51.27 -8.80
C VAL A 175 -27.19 -50.70 -8.38
N GLY A 176 -26.98 -50.09 -7.20
CA GLY A 176 -27.86 -49.74 -6.07
C GLY A 176 -27.07 -49.44 -4.74
N GLY A 177 -27.74 -48.87 -3.71
CA GLY A 177 -27.26 -48.68 -2.32
C GLY A 177 -26.33 -47.47 -2.05
N GLY A 178 -26.33 -46.77 -0.90
CA GLY A 178 -27.26 -46.79 0.25
C GLY A 178 -26.75 -45.99 1.48
N GLY A 179 -27.61 -45.14 2.09
CA GLY A 179 -27.43 -44.47 3.41
C GLY A 179 -26.40 -43.31 3.51
N ALA A 180 -26.37 -42.47 4.57
CA ALA A 180 -27.41 -41.98 5.48
C ALA A 180 -26.91 -40.72 6.26
N VAL A 181 -27.85 -39.85 6.65
CA VAL A 181 -27.72 -38.57 7.41
C VAL A 181 -26.83 -38.53 8.68
N THR A 182 -26.32 -37.34 9.04
CA THR A 182 -26.60 -36.65 10.34
C THR A 182 -26.05 -35.21 10.41
N LEU A 183 -26.52 -34.42 11.41
CA LEU A 183 -26.28 -32.97 11.63
C LEU A 183 -25.66 -32.70 13.03
N SER A 184 -25.39 -31.41 13.32
CA SER A 184 -24.87 -30.81 14.58
C SER A 184 -23.34 -30.80 14.75
N GLY A 185 -22.69 -29.81 15.40
CA GLY A 185 -23.18 -28.55 16.00
C GLY A 185 -22.01 -27.67 16.49
N GLY A 186 -22.24 -26.36 16.75
CA GLY A 186 -21.24 -25.45 17.35
C GLY A 186 -21.12 -25.61 18.88
N PRO A 187 -20.18 -24.90 19.56
CA PRO A 187 -20.48 -23.50 19.91
C PRO A 187 -19.27 -22.53 20.04
N ARG A 188 -19.56 -21.35 20.61
CA ARG A 188 -18.89 -20.03 20.61
C ARG A 188 -17.74 -19.86 21.63
N ALA A 189 -16.83 -18.92 21.33
CA ALA A 189 -16.22 -17.95 22.26
C ALA A 189 -15.92 -16.67 21.41
N VAL A 190 -16.30 -15.43 21.72
CA VAL A 190 -16.33 -14.60 22.95
C VAL A 190 -14.93 -14.21 23.44
N GLY A 191 -14.53 -12.98 23.10
CA GLY A 191 -13.35 -12.26 23.61
C GLY A 191 -13.52 -10.77 23.31
N VAL A 192 -13.76 -9.96 24.34
CA VAL A 192 -14.10 -8.53 24.22
C VAL A 192 -12.83 -7.67 24.35
N GLY A 193 -12.67 -6.68 23.47
CA GLY A 193 -11.61 -5.68 23.56
C GLY A 193 -12.06 -4.35 22.93
N VAL A 194 -12.36 -3.36 23.76
CA VAL A 194 -12.92 -2.07 23.34
C VAL A 194 -11.81 -1.01 23.24
N SER A 195 -11.72 -0.32 22.11
CA SER A 195 -11.12 1.02 22.05
C SER A 195 -11.68 1.85 20.89
N VAL A 196 -11.61 3.18 21.06
CA VAL A 196 -12.53 4.16 20.48
C VAL A 196 -11.90 4.90 19.29
N PRO A 197 -12.65 5.17 18.20
CA PRO A 197 -12.18 6.06 17.14
C PRO A 197 -12.41 7.54 17.48
N CYS A 198 -11.41 8.37 17.25
CA CYS A 198 -11.53 9.82 17.09
C CYS A 198 -11.27 10.10 15.59
N GLY A 199 -12.16 10.68 14.79
CA GLY A 199 -12.81 11.99 15.00
C GLY A 199 -11.88 13.04 14.39
N VAL A 200 -11.94 13.41 13.10
CA VAL A 200 -13.08 13.93 12.32
C VAL A 200 -13.77 15.11 13.02
N GLN A 201 -13.19 16.29 12.80
CA GLN A 201 -13.83 17.60 12.77
C GLN A 201 -13.14 18.44 11.68
#